data_AF-A0AAD6IBE1-F1
#
_entry.id   AF-A0AAD6IBE1-F1
#
_cell.length_a   1.000
_cell.length_b   1.000
_cell.length_c   1.000
_cell.angle_alpha   90.00
_cell.angle_beta   90.00
_cell.angle_gamma   90.00
#
_symmetry.space_group_name_H-M   'P 1'
#
loop_
_entity.id
_entity.type
_entity.pdbx_description
1 polymer ?
#
loop_
_entity_poly.entity_id
_entity_poly.type
_entity_poly.pdbx_seq_one_letter_code
_entity_poly.pdbx_strand_id
1 'polypeptide(L)'
;MDFASPPEPEPEPEAVPEAPPSEDACDDPEIPYKEKSAWTGQLRDAFERSLVVPGPQITDYNFTPPENTGSWEDFTPVFLEQAQLYVLADKYCIDSLCQLVLSKLHQTLRSFKLYDTGVSGIIELVRFVYMNTPPNCGEKVDAMRNFVTRYVVSVLGQIGENECFREILEEGGPFVSDFWHTIWGIEENSSA
;
A
#
# COMPACT_ATOMS: atom_id res chain seq x y z
N MET A 1 44.73 -50.76 58.74
CA MET A 1 44.12 -49.41 58.78
C MET A 1 43.91 -49.04 57.33
N ASP A 2 42.79 -49.50 56.78
CA ASP A 2 42.42 -49.30 55.38
C ASP A 2 41.59 -48.03 55.29
N PHE A 3 42.17 -46.98 54.72
CA PHE A 3 41.44 -45.76 54.37
C PHE A 3 40.76 -45.99 53.03
N ALA A 4 39.45 -46.27 53.06
CA ALA A 4 38.62 -46.25 51.86
C ALA A 4 38.45 -44.80 51.39
N SER A 5 38.88 -44.50 50.16
CA SER A 5 38.61 -43.22 49.51
C SER A 5 37.10 -43.03 49.30
N PRO A 6 36.57 -41.81 49.44
CA PRO A 6 35.18 -41.52 49.12
C PRO A 6 34.93 -41.58 47.60
N PRO A 7 33.71 -41.90 47.16
CA PRO A 7 33.37 -41.91 45.73
C PRO A 7 33.43 -40.51 45.14
N GLU A 8 33.93 -40.43 43.91
CA GLU A 8 33.96 -39.23 43.06
C GLU A 8 32.51 -38.79 42.74
N PRO A 9 32.19 -37.48 42.75
CA PRO A 9 30.86 -37.01 42.40
C PRO A 9 30.61 -37.22 40.90
N GLU A 10 29.46 -37.81 40.56
CA GLU A 10 29.00 -37.90 39.17
C GLU A 10 28.77 -36.48 38.59
N PRO A 11 29.07 -36.26 37.30
CA PRO A 11 28.83 -34.97 36.67
C PRO A 11 27.32 -34.68 36.63
N GLU A 12 26.92 -33.52 37.16
CA GLU A 12 25.56 -33.01 37.01
C GLU A 12 25.22 -32.85 35.51
N PRO A 13 23.99 -33.18 35.07
CA PRO A 13 23.59 -32.98 33.69
C PRO A 13 23.62 -31.49 33.36
N GLU A 14 24.49 -31.11 32.42
CA GLU A 14 24.56 -29.76 31.86
C GLU A 14 23.16 -29.36 31.36
N ALA A 15 22.63 -28.26 31.91
CA ALA A 15 21.39 -27.66 31.46
C ALA A 15 21.53 -27.31 29.97
N VAL A 16 20.76 -27.99 29.13
CA VAL A 16 20.61 -27.66 27.71
C VAL A 16 20.17 -26.20 27.63
N PRO A 17 20.89 -25.33 26.89
CA PRO A 17 20.45 -23.95 26.72
C PRO A 17 19.07 -23.98 26.07
N GLU A 18 18.08 -23.41 26.77
CA GLU A 18 16.75 -23.17 26.25
C GLU A 18 16.92 -22.39 24.94
N ALA A 19 16.47 -22.99 23.83
CA ALA A 19 16.50 -22.33 22.54
C ALA A 19 15.83 -20.96 22.68
N PRO A 20 16.36 -19.89 22.03
CA PRO A 20 15.67 -18.61 22.03
C PRO A 20 14.23 -18.86 21.56
N PRO A 21 13.23 -18.20 22.19
CA PRO A 21 11.87 -18.31 21.73
C PRO A 21 11.89 -18.02 20.22
N SER A 22 11.41 -18.98 19.43
CA SER A 22 11.20 -18.77 18.01
C SER A 22 10.43 -17.46 17.90
N GLU A 23 11.02 -16.52 17.18
CA GLU A 23 10.34 -15.34 16.70
C GLU A 23 9.23 -15.88 15.80
N ASP A 24 8.09 -16.23 16.40
CA ASP A 24 6.82 -16.33 15.70
C ASP A 24 6.64 -14.94 15.12
N ALA A 25 7.12 -14.79 13.87
CA ALA A 25 6.68 -13.77 12.97
C ALA A 25 5.16 -13.74 13.15
N CYS A 26 4.65 -12.60 13.59
CA CYS A 26 3.22 -12.41 13.64
C CYS A 26 2.74 -12.54 12.19
N ASP A 27 2.30 -13.74 11.81
CA ASP A 27 1.62 -14.04 10.56
C ASP A 27 0.23 -13.41 10.65
N ASP A 28 0.20 -12.07 10.76
CA ASP A 28 -1.02 -11.33 10.53
C ASP A 28 -1.35 -11.50 9.06
N PRO A 29 -2.49 -12.14 8.72
CA PRO A 29 -2.80 -12.42 7.34
C PRO A 29 -3.05 -11.12 6.59
N GLU A 30 -2.41 -10.97 5.43
CA GLU A 30 -2.77 -9.95 4.44
C GLU A 30 -4.28 -9.99 4.20
N ILE A 31 -4.93 -8.83 3.99
CA ILE A 31 -6.37 -8.80 3.76
C ILE A 31 -6.66 -9.65 2.52
N PRO A 32 -7.42 -10.75 2.65
CA PRO A 32 -7.69 -11.59 1.51
C PRO A 32 -8.57 -10.82 0.53
N TYR A 33 -8.18 -10.81 -0.73
CA TYR A 33 -9.03 -10.24 -1.75
C TYR A 33 -10.28 -11.07 -1.95
N LYS A 34 -11.44 -10.50 -1.63
CA LYS A 34 -12.73 -11.12 -1.86
C LYS A 34 -13.26 -10.65 -3.21
N GLU A 35 -13.12 -11.51 -4.23
CA GLU A 35 -13.78 -11.29 -5.50
C GLU A 35 -15.28 -11.53 -5.32
N LYS A 36 -16.05 -10.45 -5.17
CA LYS A 36 -17.50 -10.51 -4.96
C LYS A 36 -18.27 -10.58 -6.29
N SER A 37 -17.61 -10.24 -7.39
CA SER A 37 -18.16 -10.24 -8.75
C SER A 37 -17.02 -10.17 -9.78
N ALA A 38 -17.29 -10.59 -11.03
CA ALA A 38 -16.33 -10.49 -12.15
C ALA A 38 -15.82 -9.05 -12.36
N TRP A 39 -16.64 -8.07 -11.99
CA TRP A 39 -16.31 -6.66 -11.95
C TRP A 39 -15.12 -6.35 -11.05
N THR A 40 -15.07 -6.91 -9.84
CA THR A 40 -13.94 -6.65 -8.93
C THR A 40 -12.62 -7.12 -9.52
N GLY A 41 -12.54 -8.31 -10.14
CA GLY A 41 -11.33 -8.75 -10.84
C GLY A 41 -10.83 -7.76 -11.91
N GLN A 42 -11.76 -7.14 -12.66
CA GLN A 42 -11.44 -6.13 -13.66
C GLN A 42 -10.88 -4.84 -13.06
N LEU A 43 -11.36 -4.42 -11.88
CA LEU A 43 -10.86 -3.24 -11.17
C LEU A 43 -9.39 -3.40 -10.76
N ARG A 44 -9.03 -4.59 -10.24
CA ARG A 44 -7.65 -4.95 -9.92
C ARG A 44 -6.76 -4.87 -11.15
N ASP A 45 -7.16 -5.57 -12.21
CA ASP A 45 -6.43 -5.62 -13.47
C ASP A 45 -6.26 -4.24 -14.11
N ALA A 46 -7.26 -3.38 -13.98
CA ALA A 46 -7.24 -2.03 -14.55
C ALA A 46 -6.09 -1.20 -13.96
N PHE A 47 -5.82 -1.30 -12.65
CA PHE A 47 -4.69 -0.59 -12.04
C PHE A 47 -3.35 -1.21 -12.43
N GLU A 48 -3.23 -2.55 -12.42
CA GLU A 48 -2.00 -3.23 -12.82
C GLU A 48 -1.60 -2.98 -14.28
N ARG A 49 -2.59 -2.82 -15.17
CA ARG A 49 -2.41 -2.51 -16.60
C ARG A 49 -2.34 -1.01 -16.88
N SER A 50 -2.86 -0.15 -15.99
CA SER A 50 -2.88 1.29 -16.21
C SER A 50 -1.49 1.87 -15.99
N LEU A 51 -0.77 2.05 -17.10
CA LEU A 51 0.31 3.02 -17.21
C LEU A 51 -0.32 4.43 -17.09
N VAL A 52 -0.73 4.85 -15.89
CA VAL A 52 -1.17 6.24 -15.64
C VAL A 52 -0.04 7.22 -15.99
N VAL A 53 1.20 6.72 -16.09
CA VAL A 53 2.38 7.50 -16.43
C VAL A 53 3.17 6.79 -17.53
N PRO A 54 3.41 7.41 -18.70
CA PRO A 54 4.51 7.02 -19.57
C PRO A 54 5.78 7.10 -18.72
N GLY A 55 6.42 5.96 -18.46
CA GLY A 55 7.61 5.91 -17.62
C GLY A 55 8.63 6.95 -18.09
N PRO A 56 9.35 7.63 -17.17
CA PRO A 56 10.37 8.58 -17.56
C PRO A 56 11.36 7.91 -18.52
N GLN A 57 11.73 8.59 -19.61
CA GLN A 57 12.73 8.13 -20.59
C GLN A 57 14.15 8.01 -19.99
N ILE A 58 14.28 8.13 -18.66
CA ILE A 58 15.53 8.06 -17.91
C ILE A 58 15.60 6.64 -17.33
N THR A 59 16.27 5.76 -18.07
CA THR A 59 16.33 4.31 -17.83
C THR A 59 17.34 3.86 -16.77
N ASP A 60 18.01 4.78 -16.07
CA ASP A 60 19.24 4.47 -15.31
C ASP A 60 19.14 4.64 -13.78
N TYR A 61 17.93 4.56 -13.21
CA TYR A 61 17.79 4.39 -11.77
C TYR A 61 17.04 3.10 -11.49
N ASN A 62 17.75 2.07 -11.06
CA ASN A 62 17.18 0.88 -10.43
C ASN A 62 16.51 1.33 -9.11
N PHE A 63 15.27 1.81 -9.20
CA PHE A 63 14.46 2.09 -8.03
C PHE A 63 13.94 0.75 -7.51
N THR A 64 14.39 0.35 -6.33
CA THR A 64 13.78 -0.74 -5.58
C THR A 64 12.70 -0.13 -4.70
N PRO A 65 11.40 -0.43 -4.96
CA PRO A 65 10.34 0.08 -4.12
C PRO A 65 10.50 -0.47 -2.70
N PRO A 66 10.21 0.33 -1.66
CA PRO A 66 10.10 -0.22 -0.32
C PRO A 66 8.92 -1.21 -0.29
N GLU A 67 9.16 -2.38 0.28
CA GLU A 67 8.16 -3.44 0.45
C GLU A 67 7.90 -3.63 1.93
N ASN A 68 6.65 -3.86 2.29
CA ASN A 68 6.31 -4.20 3.65
C ASN A 68 6.46 -5.70 3.90
N THR A 69 7.01 -6.02 5.06
CA THR A 69 7.24 -7.38 5.56
C THR A 69 6.18 -7.85 6.55
N GLY A 70 5.41 -6.93 7.15
CA GLY A 70 4.35 -7.28 8.09
C GLY A 70 3.35 -6.15 8.36
N SER A 71 2.31 -6.48 9.14
CA SER A 71 1.20 -5.60 9.54
C SER A 71 1.62 -4.45 10.47
N TRP A 72 2.74 -4.59 11.19
CA TRP A 72 3.24 -3.59 12.14
C TRP A 72 3.96 -2.41 11.48
N GLU A 73 4.26 -2.51 10.18
CA GLU A 73 4.96 -1.46 9.46
C GLU A 73 3.99 -0.37 8.99
N ASP A 74 4.23 0.86 9.45
CA ASP A 74 3.47 2.02 9.01
C ASP A 74 4.09 2.62 7.73
N PHE A 75 3.40 2.41 6.61
CA PHE A 75 3.78 2.94 5.30
C PHE A 75 3.19 4.33 5.00
N THR A 76 2.33 4.85 5.89
CA THR A 76 1.77 6.21 5.79
C THR A 76 2.84 7.28 5.51
N PRO A 77 3.98 7.36 6.24
CA PRO A 77 5.01 8.35 5.94
C PRO A 77 5.58 8.22 4.52
N VAL A 78 5.79 7.00 4.02
CA VAL A 78 6.32 6.75 2.67
C VAL A 78 5.37 7.31 1.61
N PHE A 79 4.07 7.06 1.77
CA PHE A 79 3.04 7.57 0.86
C PHE A 79 2.93 9.10 0.92
N LEU A 80 2.92 9.68 2.12
CA LEU A 80 2.79 11.11 2.31
C LEU A 80 4.02 11.89 1.82
N GLU A 81 5.24 11.38 2.02
CA GLU A 81 6.46 12.01 1.50
C GLU A 81 6.44 12.08 -0.03
N GLN A 82 6.03 11.00 -0.70
CA GLN A 82 5.89 10.99 -2.15
C GLN A 82 4.78 11.94 -2.61
N ALA A 83 3.62 11.96 -1.95
CA ALA A 83 2.55 12.89 -2.28
C ALA A 83 2.94 14.36 -2.05
N GLN A 84 3.67 14.67 -0.98
CA GLN A 84 4.22 16.00 -0.72
C GLN A 84 5.19 16.42 -1.82
N LEU A 85 6.08 15.51 -2.24
CA LEU A 85 7.02 15.79 -3.34
C LEU A 85 6.29 16.03 -4.66
N TYR A 86 5.20 15.30 -4.93
CA TYR A 86 4.34 15.56 -6.08
C TYR A 86 3.72 16.96 -6.02
N VAL A 87 3.09 17.32 -4.91
CA VAL A 87 2.47 18.65 -4.73
C VAL A 87 3.49 19.76 -4.90
N LEU A 88 4.72 19.57 -4.39
CA LEU A 88 5.81 20.50 -4.59
C LEU A 88 6.20 20.61 -6.06
N ALA A 89 6.35 19.48 -6.76
CA ALA A 89 6.71 19.43 -8.16
C ALA A 89 5.64 20.09 -9.05
N ASP A 90 4.35 19.83 -8.80
CA ASP A 90 3.22 20.41 -9.52
C ASP A 90 3.18 21.94 -9.31
N LYS A 91 3.34 22.38 -8.05
CA LYS A 91 3.39 23.81 -7.70
C LYS A 91 4.50 24.58 -8.43
N TYR A 92 5.63 23.94 -8.70
CA TYR A 92 6.75 24.54 -9.45
C TYR A 92 6.76 24.14 -10.93
N CYS A 93 5.71 23.48 -11.42
CA CYS A 93 5.56 23.02 -12.81
C CYS A 93 6.74 22.16 -13.30
N ILE A 94 7.24 21.26 -12.45
CA ILE A 94 8.32 20.33 -12.78
C ILE A 94 7.72 18.99 -13.22
N ASP A 95 7.17 18.95 -14.44
CA ASP A 95 6.42 17.80 -14.97
C ASP A 95 7.19 16.48 -14.90
N SER A 96 8.49 16.50 -15.20
CA SER A 96 9.35 15.31 -15.14
C SER A 96 9.46 14.73 -13.72
N LEU A 97 9.42 15.60 -12.70
CA LEU A 97 9.43 15.16 -11.31
C LEU A 97 8.06 14.61 -10.89
N CYS A 98 6.96 15.24 -11.32
CA CYS A 98 5.61 14.70 -11.13
C CYS A 98 5.50 13.27 -11.69
N GLN A 99 5.97 13.06 -12.93
CA GLN A 99 5.99 11.75 -13.57
C GLN A 99 6.87 10.73 -12.83
N LEU A 100 8.06 11.15 -12.38
CA LEU A 100 8.96 10.29 -11.62
C LEU A 100 8.34 9.87 -10.28
N VAL A 101 7.71 10.80 -9.56
CA VAL A 101 7.05 10.52 -8.29
C VAL A 101 5.89 9.54 -8.49
N LEU A 102 5.01 9.80 -9.46
CA LEU A 102 3.89 8.89 -9.76
C LEU A 102 4.39 7.50 -10.16
N SER A 103 5.48 7.40 -10.94
CA SER A 103 6.08 6.12 -11.32
C SER A 103 6.62 5.34 -10.12
N LYS A 104 7.28 6.03 -9.17
CA LYS A 104 7.79 5.41 -7.94
C LYS A 104 6.67 5.00 -6.99
N LEU A 105 5.64 5.84 -6.86
CA LEU A 105 4.48 5.53 -6.03
C LEU A 105 3.69 4.36 -6.60
N HIS A 106 3.53 4.28 -7.92
CA HIS A 106 2.96 3.11 -8.59
C HIS A 106 3.72 1.83 -8.29
N GLN A 107 5.06 1.86 -8.40
CA GLN A 107 5.90 0.69 -8.07
C GLN A 107 5.76 0.30 -6.59
N THR A 108 5.74 1.28 -5.69
CA THR A 108 5.58 1.07 -4.25
C THR A 108 4.22 0.45 -3.91
N LEU A 109 3.13 1.02 -4.41
CA LEU A 109 1.77 0.53 -4.16
C LEU A 109 1.47 -0.81 -4.84
N ARG A 110 2.21 -1.15 -5.91
CA ARG A 110 2.11 -2.45 -6.58
C ARG A 110 2.78 -3.57 -5.78
N SER A 111 3.88 -3.29 -5.10
CA SER A 111 4.57 -4.25 -4.23
C SER A 111 4.05 -4.25 -2.79
N PHE A 112 3.27 -3.24 -2.41
CA PHE A 112 2.68 -3.11 -1.09
C PHE A 112 1.59 -4.17 -0.85
N LYS A 113 1.76 -4.94 0.22
CA LYS A 113 0.76 -5.88 0.74
C LYS A 113 -0.22 -5.14 1.65
N LEU A 114 -1.51 -5.30 1.42
CA LEU A 114 -2.49 -4.54 2.18
C LEU A 114 -2.93 -5.29 3.43
N TYR A 115 -2.47 -4.82 4.59
CA TYR A 115 -2.93 -5.23 5.92
C TYR A 115 -4.01 -4.27 6.44
N ASP A 116 -4.78 -4.67 7.46
CA ASP A 116 -5.84 -3.83 8.04
C ASP A 116 -5.30 -2.50 8.57
N THR A 117 -4.13 -2.54 9.22
CA THR A 117 -3.37 -1.36 9.66
C THR A 117 -2.98 -0.45 8.49
N GLY A 118 -2.61 -1.03 7.34
CA GLY A 118 -2.20 -0.32 6.13
C GLY A 118 -3.34 0.42 5.42
N VAL A 119 -4.61 0.01 5.64
CA VAL A 119 -5.77 0.71 5.04
C VAL A 119 -5.82 2.16 5.52
N SER A 120 -5.57 2.40 6.81
CA SER A 120 -5.52 3.76 7.37
C SER A 120 -4.54 4.66 6.63
N GLY A 121 -3.34 4.16 6.30
CA GLY A 121 -2.33 4.91 5.54
C GLY A 121 -2.75 5.24 4.12
N ILE A 122 -3.50 4.35 3.45
CA ILE A 122 -4.08 4.63 2.13
C ILE A 122 -5.16 5.71 2.22
N ILE A 123 -6.01 5.66 3.25
CA ILE A 123 -7.04 6.69 3.48
C ILE A 123 -6.39 8.05 3.76
N GLU A 124 -5.33 8.09 4.57
CA GLU A 124 -4.56 9.31 4.82
C GLU A 124 -3.89 9.85 3.55
N LEU A 125 -3.36 8.99 2.68
CA LEU A 125 -2.86 9.38 1.36
C LEU A 125 -3.96 10.04 0.52
N VAL A 126 -5.16 9.44 0.46
CA VAL A 126 -6.29 10.01 -0.28
C VAL A 126 -6.68 11.37 0.28
N ARG A 127 -6.88 11.48 1.61
CA ARG A 127 -7.21 12.75 2.27
C ARG A 127 -6.17 13.82 1.94
N PHE A 128 -4.88 13.49 2.07
CA PHE A 128 -3.79 14.41 1.77
C PHE A 128 -3.84 14.90 0.32
N VAL A 129 -3.99 13.98 -0.65
CA VAL A 129 -4.01 14.32 -2.08
C VAL A 129 -5.19 15.24 -2.40
N TYR A 130 -6.40 14.93 -1.92
CA TYR A 130 -7.59 15.74 -2.22
C TYR A 130 -7.59 17.11 -1.52
N MET A 131 -6.85 17.26 -0.43
CA MET A 131 -6.64 18.54 0.26
C MET A 131 -5.57 19.42 -0.41
N ASN A 132 -4.56 18.83 -1.07
CA ASN A 132 -3.37 19.56 -1.51
C ASN A 132 -3.18 19.65 -3.03
N THR A 133 -4.05 19.02 -3.82
CA THR A 133 -4.04 19.13 -5.29
C THR A 133 -5.21 19.99 -5.79
N PRO A 134 -5.10 20.63 -6.95
CA PRO A 134 -6.21 21.40 -7.53
C PRO A 134 -7.49 20.55 -7.73
N PRO A 135 -8.68 21.13 -7.56
CA PRO A 135 -9.92 20.43 -7.91
C PRO A 135 -10.01 20.18 -9.42
N ASN A 136 -10.75 19.14 -9.81
CA ASN A 136 -10.98 18.82 -11.20
C ASN A 136 -11.66 20.01 -11.91
N CYS A 137 -11.18 20.31 -13.12
CA CYS A 137 -11.65 21.45 -13.90
C CYS A 137 -12.20 20.94 -15.24
N GLY A 138 -13.52 20.78 -15.31
CA GLY A 138 -14.18 20.13 -16.45
C GLY A 138 -13.74 18.67 -16.58
N GLU A 139 -13.26 18.30 -17.76
CA GLU A 139 -12.75 16.94 -18.04
C GLU A 139 -11.32 16.72 -17.53
N LYS A 140 -10.62 17.77 -17.06
CA LYS A 140 -9.25 17.65 -16.57
C LYS A 140 -9.25 17.21 -15.11
N VAL A 141 -8.87 15.96 -14.89
CA VAL A 141 -8.61 15.38 -13.56
C VAL A 141 -7.11 15.50 -13.25
N ASP A 142 -6.79 15.88 -12.02
CA ASP A 142 -5.40 15.88 -11.53
C ASP A 142 -4.80 14.46 -11.58
N ALA A 143 -3.54 14.34 -12.00
CA ALA A 143 -2.94 13.02 -12.23
C ALA A 143 -2.75 12.23 -10.93
N MET A 144 -2.43 12.89 -9.82
CA MET A 144 -2.33 12.24 -8.51
C MET A 144 -3.71 11.85 -7.97
N ARG A 145 -4.73 12.71 -8.11
CA ARG A 145 -6.12 12.34 -7.77
C ARG A 145 -6.59 11.11 -8.55
N ASN A 146 -6.35 11.10 -9.86
CA ASN A 146 -6.71 9.95 -10.70
C ASN A 146 -5.97 8.68 -10.27
N PHE A 147 -4.67 8.81 -9.99
CA PHE A 147 -3.81 7.72 -9.56
C PHE A 147 -4.30 7.07 -8.25
N VAL A 148 -4.48 7.86 -7.17
CA VAL A 148 -4.91 7.31 -5.87
C VAL A 148 -6.31 6.72 -5.94
N THR A 149 -7.20 7.33 -6.73
CA THR A 149 -8.57 6.84 -6.90
C THR A 149 -8.57 5.49 -7.61
N ARG A 150 -7.79 5.32 -8.67
CA ARG A 150 -7.64 4.03 -9.36
C ARG A 150 -7.04 2.96 -8.45
N TYR A 151 -6.07 3.32 -7.60
CA TYR A 151 -5.53 2.38 -6.63
C TYR A 151 -6.60 1.89 -5.66
N VAL A 152 -7.34 2.81 -5.02
CA VAL A 152 -8.42 2.46 -4.08
C VAL A 152 -9.46 1.55 -4.74
N VAL A 153 -9.88 1.89 -5.97
CA VAL A 153 -10.81 1.07 -6.75
C VAL A 153 -10.24 -0.34 -7.01
N SER A 154 -8.94 -0.47 -7.29
CA SER A 154 -8.29 -1.76 -7.53
C SER A 154 -8.24 -2.67 -6.30
N VAL A 155 -8.15 -2.08 -5.11
CA VAL A 155 -8.13 -2.82 -3.83
C VAL A 155 -9.51 -2.91 -3.17
N LEU A 156 -10.58 -2.51 -3.86
CA LEU A 156 -11.94 -2.48 -3.31
C LEU A 156 -12.39 -3.85 -2.77
N GLY A 157 -11.97 -4.96 -3.39
CA GLY A 157 -12.24 -6.31 -2.91
C GLY A 157 -11.57 -6.66 -1.57
N GLN A 158 -10.60 -5.86 -1.11
CA GLN A 158 -9.97 -5.96 0.21
C GLN A 158 -10.59 -4.96 1.20
N ILE A 159 -10.71 -3.69 0.81
CA ILE A 159 -11.08 -2.62 1.75
C ILE A 159 -12.58 -2.35 1.87
N GLY A 160 -13.42 -2.97 1.03
CA GLY A 160 -14.85 -2.62 0.94
C GLY A 160 -15.67 -2.85 2.22
N GLU A 161 -15.16 -3.64 3.18
CA GLU A 161 -15.77 -3.88 4.50
C GLU A 161 -15.02 -3.15 5.64
N ASN A 162 -13.91 -2.47 5.36
CA ASN A 162 -13.08 -1.81 6.36
C ASN A 162 -13.71 -0.49 6.82
N GLU A 163 -13.62 -0.20 8.12
CA GLU A 163 -14.27 0.97 8.73
C GLU A 163 -13.68 2.30 8.26
N CYS A 164 -12.36 2.40 8.08
CA CYS A 164 -11.69 3.61 7.59
C CYS A 164 -12.14 3.94 6.16
N PHE A 165 -12.38 2.91 5.32
CA PHE A 165 -12.93 3.14 3.98
C PHE A 165 -14.39 3.59 4.03
N ARG A 166 -15.20 3.08 4.96
CA ARG A 166 -16.58 3.58 5.14
C ARG A 166 -16.60 5.03 5.60
N GLU A 167 -15.73 5.41 6.52
CA GLU A 167 -15.62 6.79 7.03
C GLU A 167 -15.37 7.80 5.91
N ILE A 168 -14.41 7.54 5.01
CA ILE A 168 -14.15 8.48 3.90
C ILE A 168 -15.33 8.60 2.92
N LEU A 169 -16.14 7.54 2.77
CA LEU A 169 -17.36 7.61 1.96
C LEU A 169 -18.47 8.43 2.65
N GLU A 170 -18.57 8.34 3.98
CA GLU A 170 -19.51 9.13 4.79
C GLU A 170 -19.11 10.61 4.87
N GLU A 171 -17.81 10.91 4.89
CA GLU A 171 -17.28 12.28 4.77
C GLU A 171 -17.68 12.95 3.45
N GLY A 172 -17.80 12.16 2.38
CA GLY A 172 -18.16 12.64 1.06
C GLY A 172 -17.04 13.42 0.37
N GLY A 173 -17.42 14.45 -0.39
CA GLY A 173 -16.49 15.31 -1.10
C GLY A 173 -16.07 14.79 -2.49
N PRO A 174 -15.10 15.48 -3.14
CA PRO A 174 -14.74 15.21 -4.54
C PRO A 174 -14.19 13.79 -4.77
N PHE A 175 -13.57 13.19 -3.75
CA PHE A 175 -13.07 11.82 -3.83
C PHE A 175 -14.17 10.82 -4.14
N VAL A 176 -15.34 10.93 -3.50
CA VAL A 176 -16.46 10.01 -3.73
C VAL A 176 -16.97 10.12 -5.16
N SER A 177 -17.01 11.34 -5.72
CA SER A 177 -17.38 11.54 -7.13
C SER A 177 -16.38 10.87 -8.09
N ASP A 178 -15.08 11.09 -7.87
CA ASP A 178 -14.02 10.51 -8.70
C ASP A 178 -13.97 8.98 -8.58
N PHE A 179 -14.23 8.44 -7.39
CA PHE A 179 -14.34 7.02 -7.10
C PHE A 179 -15.46 6.37 -7.94
N TRP A 180 -16.68 6.90 -7.87
CA TRP A 180 -17.79 6.35 -8.65
C TRP A 180 -17.62 6.55 -10.15
N HIS A 181 -17.05 7.69 -10.59
CA HIS A 181 -16.75 7.89 -12.00
C HIS A 181 -15.72 6.88 -12.52
N THR A 182 -14.71 6.55 -11.72
CA THR A 182 -13.71 5.53 -12.06
C THR A 182 -14.34 4.15 -12.14
N ILE A 183 -15.26 3.81 -11.23
CA ILE A 183 -16.02 2.56 -11.28
C ILE A 183 -16.85 2.51 -12.57
N TRP A 184 -17.76 3.45 -12.79
CA TRP A 184 -18.64 3.40 -13.97
C TRP A 184 -17.87 3.51 -15.31
N GLY A 185 -16.77 4.25 -15.35
CA GLY A 185 -15.91 4.34 -16.54
C GLY A 185 -15.23 3.02 -16.93
N ILE A 186 -15.08 2.07 -16.00
CA ILE A 186 -14.55 0.74 -16.30
C ILE A 186 -15.68 -0.19 -16.86
N GLU A 187 -16.97 0.07 -16.56
CA GLU A 187 -18.13 -0.77 -16.96
C GLU A 187 -18.36 -0.63 -18.46
N GLU A 188 -18.24 0.61 -18.94
CA GLU A 188 -18.38 0.95 -20.34
C GLU A 188 -17.26 0.33 -21.19
N ASN A 189 -16.02 0.28 -20.67
CA ASN A 189 -14.89 -0.35 -21.35
C ASN A 189 -14.92 -1.89 -21.34
N SER A 190 -15.72 -2.51 -20.45
CA SER A 190 -15.90 -3.97 -20.41
C SER A 190 -17.03 -4.48 -21.30
N SER A 191 -17.89 -3.58 -21.79
CA SER A 191 -19.09 -3.93 -22.57
C SER A 191 -18.89 -3.78 -24.09
N ALA A 192 -17.68 -3.43 -24.53
CA ALA A 192 -17.25 -3.30 -25.92
C ALA A 192 -16.33 -4.46 -26.33
#